data_AF-A0A135VTJ2-F1
#
_entry.id   AF-A0A135VTJ2-F1
#
_cell.length_a   1.000
_cell.length_b   1.000
_cell.length_c   1.000
_cell.angle_alpha   90.00
_cell.angle_beta   90.00
_cell.angle_gamma   90.00
#
_symmetry.space_group_name_H-M   'P 1'
#
loop_
_entity.id
_entity.type
_entity.pdbx_description
1 polymer ?
#
loop_
_entity_poly.entity_id
_entity_poly.type
_entity_poly.pdbx_seq_one_letter_code
_entity_poly.pdbx_strand_id
1 'polypeptide(L)'
;MELLKRLGQYLVWANGSVWDIVKTLTDGEFNESPGENMRSIRDRYVHLAQDTWEWYHDWTGEEPGEEPSFDQMTRDELFDFMAAYNRKLVDLIETRSVDNLEFDADGKKIKLRFDEFLFHMVNHATYHRGQIVAGLRVLGKETRMTDYVPFRIATE
;
A
#
# COMPACT_ATOMS: atom_id res chain seq x y z
N MET A 1 9.77 -13.29 -13.82
CA MET A 1 8.99 -12.18 -14.39
C MET A 1 7.48 -12.35 -14.16
N GLU A 2 6.90 -13.47 -14.58
CA GLU A 2 5.44 -13.70 -14.50
C GLU A 2 4.85 -13.57 -13.09
N LEU A 3 5.49 -14.16 -12.08
CA LEU A 3 5.01 -14.04 -10.69
C LEU A 3 5.08 -12.60 -10.18
N LEU A 4 6.13 -11.84 -10.50
CA LEU A 4 6.27 -10.43 -10.09
C LEU A 4 5.14 -9.60 -10.68
N LYS A 5 4.83 -9.79 -11.97
CA LYS A 5 3.68 -9.14 -12.63
C LYS A 5 2.37 -9.45 -11.90
N ARG A 6 2.14 -10.73 -11.56
CA ARG A 6 0.94 -11.14 -10.84
C ARG A 6 0.87 -10.56 -9.43
N LEU A 7 1.99 -10.45 -8.72
CA LEU A 7 2.05 -9.81 -7.41
C LEU A 7 1.73 -8.30 -7.51
N GLY A 8 2.25 -7.62 -8.54
CA GLY A 8 1.90 -6.23 -8.83
C GLY A 8 0.41 -6.04 -9.16
N GLN A 9 -0.14 -6.88 -10.02
CA GLN A 9 -1.58 -6.88 -10.34
C GLN A 9 -2.43 -7.16 -9.11
N TYR A 10 -2.02 -8.12 -8.28
CA TYR A 10 -2.67 -8.46 -7.02
C TYR A 10 -2.68 -7.27 -6.06
N LEU A 11 -1.55 -6.57 -5.89
CA LEU A 11 -1.46 -5.38 -5.06
C LEU A 11 -2.51 -4.33 -5.45
N VAL A 12 -2.60 -4.03 -6.75
CA VAL A 12 -3.55 -3.05 -7.29
C VAL A 12 -5.00 -3.52 -7.09
N TRP A 13 -5.31 -4.76 -7.47
CA TRP A 13 -6.67 -5.31 -7.35
C TRP A 13 -7.15 -5.36 -5.90
N ALA A 14 -6.30 -5.83 -4.99
CA ALA A 14 -6.67 -6.04 -3.60
C ALA A 14 -6.83 -4.71 -2.85
N ASN A 15 -5.96 -3.74 -3.09
CA ASN A 15 -6.08 -2.40 -2.52
C ASN A 15 -7.32 -1.68 -3.09
N GLY A 16 -7.52 -1.74 -4.42
CA GLY A 16 -8.71 -1.17 -5.07
C GLY A 16 -10.02 -1.73 -4.52
N SER A 17 -10.07 -3.05 -4.30
CA SER A 17 -11.25 -3.72 -3.75
C SER A 17 -11.65 -3.21 -2.35
N VAL A 18 -10.67 -2.79 -1.54
CA VAL A 18 -10.93 -2.19 -0.22
C VAL A 18 -11.24 -0.71 -0.34
N TRP A 19 -10.58 0.02 -1.25
CA TRP A 19 -10.88 1.44 -1.51
C TRP A 19 -12.34 1.67 -1.89
N ASP A 20 -12.93 0.81 -2.72
CA ASP A 20 -14.35 0.88 -3.08
C ASP A 20 -15.25 0.99 -1.84
N ILE A 21 -14.88 0.29 -0.76
CA ILE A 21 -15.63 0.30 0.50
C ILE A 21 -15.29 1.57 1.29
N VAL A 22 -14.01 1.92 1.42
CA VAL A 22 -13.59 3.07 2.23
C VAL A 22 -14.12 4.41 1.67
N LYS A 23 -14.31 4.52 0.35
CA LYS A 23 -14.97 5.66 -0.30
C LYS A 23 -16.41 5.88 0.17
N THR A 24 -17.07 4.86 0.71
CA THR A 24 -18.46 4.95 1.20
C THR A 24 -18.58 5.39 2.66
N LEU A 25 -17.45 5.51 3.37
CA LEU A 25 -17.47 5.96 4.76
C LEU A 25 -17.88 7.43 4.85
N THR A 26 -18.44 7.81 5.99
CA THR A 26 -18.47 9.22 6.39
C THR A 26 -17.07 9.68 6.81
N ASP A 27 -16.83 10.98 6.85
CA ASP A 27 -15.56 11.51 7.37
C ASP A 27 -15.33 11.10 8.83
N GLY A 28 -16.39 11.04 9.63
CA GLY A 28 -16.31 10.54 11.02
C GLY A 28 -15.78 9.11 11.07
N GLU A 29 -16.42 8.19 10.33
CA GLU A 29 -16.01 6.78 10.25
C GLU A 29 -14.57 6.58 9.72
N PHE A 30 -14.11 7.46 8.82
CA PHE A 30 -12.74 7.39 8.28
C PHE A 30 -11.68 7.82 9.30
N ASN A 31 -12.00 8.83 10.12
CA ASN A 31 -11.09 9.43 11.09
C ASN A 31 -11.15 8.78 12.49
N GLU A 32 -12.24 8.10 12.83
CA GLU A 32 -12.43 7.52 14.15
C GLU A 32 -11.55 6.29 14.38
N SER A 33 -10.97 6.19 15.57
CA SER A 33 -10.28 4.97 15.99
C SER A 33 -11.29 3.95 16.53
N PRO A 34 -11.31 2.70 16.03
CA PRO A 34 -12.27 1.69 16.46
C PRO A 34 -12.02 1.13 17.87
N GLY A 35 -10.97 1.56 18.57
CA GLY A 35 -10.68 1.11 19.93
C GLY A 35 -9.40 1.69 20.52
N GLU A 36 -9.21 1.46 21.83
CA GLU A 36 -8.00 1.87 22.54
C GLU A 36 -6.76 1.19 21.94
N ASN A 37 -5.72 1.97 21.63
CA ASN A 37 -4.51 1.54 20.91
C ASN A 37 -4.72 1.07 19.45
N MET A 38 -5.92 1.21 18.89
CA MET A 38 -6.11 1.07 17.45
C MET A 38 -5.84 2.42 16.76
N ARG A 39 -5.32 2.38 15.54
CA ARG A 39 -5.25 3.56 14.67
C ARG A 39 -6.51 3.63 13.81
N SER A 40 -6.92 4.84 13.43
CA SER A 40 -8.06 5.02 12.52
C SER A 40 -7.76 4.43 11.14
N ILE A 41 -8.81 4.26 10.31
CA ILE A 41 -8.62 3.85 8.91
C ILE A 41 -7.76 4.89 8.17
N ARG A 42 -7.97 6.18 8.44
CA ARG A 42 -7.16 7.27 7.92
C ARG A 42 -5.69 7.11 8.25
N ASP A 43 -5.36 6.92 9.53
CA ASP A 43 -3.95 6.80 9.98
C ASP A 43 -3.22 5.65 9.27
N ARG A 44 -3.95 4.57 8.93
CA ARG A 44 -3.38 3.45 8.17
C ARG A 44 -3.11 3.82 6.72
N TYR A 45 -3.96 4.64 6.09
CA TYR A 45 -3.69 5.13 4.73
C TYR A 45 -2.59 6.17 4.68
N VAL A 46 -2.50 7.05 5.68
CA VAL A 46 -1.37 7.99 5.82
C VAL A 46 -0.06 7.20 5.93
N HIS A 47 -0.01 6.21 6.83
CA HIS A 47 1.15 5.32 6.99
C HIS A 47 1.52 4.61 5.68
N LEU A 48 0.53 4.03 4.99
CA LEU A 48 0.78 3.35 3.72
C LEU A 48 1.26 4.32 2.64
N ALA A 49 0.77 5.55 2.59
CA ALA A 49 1.20 6.55 1.62
C ALA A 49 2.65 6.98 1.85
N GLN A 50 3.02 7.24 3.10
CA GLN A 50 4.39 7.53 3.52
C GLN A 50 5.34 6.40 3.12
N ASP A 51 5.11 5.19 3.61
CA ASP A 51 5.99 4.05 3.32
C ASP A 51 6.08 3.77 1.80
N THR A 52 4.97 3.89 1.07
CA THR A 52 4.98 3.65 -0.39
C THR A 52 5.80 4.70 -1.13
N TRP A 53 5.75 5.96 -0.69
CA TRP A 53 6.54 7.04 -1.25
C TRP A 53 8.02 6.84 -0.97
N GLU A 54 8.40 6.60 0.29
CA GLU A 54 9.79 6.41 0.72
C GLU A 54 10.44 5.25 -0.06
N TRP A 55 9.81 4.07 -0.03
CA TRP A 55 10.33 2.89 -0.71
C TRP A 55 10.43 3.04 -2.23
N TYR A 56 9.50 3.79 -2.85
CA TYR A 56 9.59 4.07 -4.28
C TYR A 56 10.83 4.91 -4.60
N HIS A 57 11.06 6.00 -3.86
CA HIS A 57 12.19 6.91 -4.12
C HIS A 57 13.53 6.32 -3.71
N ASP A 58 13.58 5.56 -2.61
CA ASP A 58 14.76 4.78 -2.24
C ASP A 58 15.16 3.82 -3.37
N TRP A 59 14.17 3.14 -3.97
CA TRP A 59 14.43 2.22 -5.06
C TRP A 59 14.90 2.91 -6.34
N THR A 60 14.25 4.03 -6.73
CA THR A 60 14.59 4.73 -7.97
C THR A 60 15.88 5.54 -7.86
N GLY A 61 16.28 5.91 -6.63
CA GLY A 61 17.37 6.84 -6.38
C GLY A 61 17.10 8.25 -6.92
N GLU A 62 15.85 8.55 -7.28
CA GLU A 62 15.42 9.91 -7.59
C GLU A 62 15.46 10.72 -6.30
N GLU A 63 16.02 11.93 -6.31
CA GLU A 63 15.85 12.84 -5.17
C GLU A 63 14.39 13.28 -5.16
N PRO A 64 13.55 12.75 -4.25
CA PRO A 64 12.23 13.30 -4.15
C PRO A 64 12.38 14.72 -3.64
N GLY A 65 11.55 15.63 -4.12
CA GLY A 65 11.44 16.95 -3.50
C GLY A 65 10.98 16.83 -2.04
N GLU A 66 10.38 17.90 -1.52
CA GLU A 66 9.80 17.86 -0.18
C GLU A 66 8.78 16.71 -0.03
N GLU A 67 8.85 16.00 1.10
CA GLU A 67 7.90 14.94 1.42
C GLU A 67 6.47 15.54 1.46
N PRO A 68 5.48 14.91 0.79
CA PRO A 68 4.11 15.37 0.87
C PRO A 68 3.59 15.37 2.31
N SER A 69 2.80 16.38 2.68
CA SER A 69 2.11 16.40 3.97
C SER A 69 0.91 15.44 3.96
N PHE A 70 1.16 14.13 4.06
CA PHE A 70 0.15 13.08 3.99
C PHE A 70 -0.92 13.21 5.08
N ASP A 71 -0.55 13.73 6.24
CA ASP A 71 -1.44 14.03 7.35
C ASP A 71 -2.40 15.20 7.08
N GLN A 72 -2.16 15.99 6.04
CA GLN A 72 -3.05 17.07 5.60
C GLN A 72 -3.93 16.67 4.42
N MET A 73 -3.64 15.54 3.76
CA MET A 73 -4.44 15.04 2.66
C MET A 73 -5.84 14.63 3.13
N THR A 74 -6.82 14.99 2.30
CA THR A 74 -8.18 14.44 2.35
C THR A 74 -8.17 12.96 1.99
N ARG A 75 -9.29 12.27 2.25
CA ARG A 75 -9.44 10.86 1.86
C ARG A 75 -9.23 10.65 0.36
N ASP A 76 -9.78 11.52 -0.47
CA ASP A 76 -9.72 11.36 -1.92
C ASP A 76 -8.30 11.61 -2.44
N GLU A 77 -7.61 12.61 -1.89
CA GLU A 77 -6.19 12.86 -2.20
C GLU A 77 -5.29 11.69 -1.80
N LEU A 78 -5.49 11.09 -0.61
CA LEU A 78 -4.77 9.88 -0.20
C LEU A 78 -5.00 8.72 -1.17
N PHE A 79 -6.22 8.56 -1.68
CA PHE A 79 -6.54 7.47 -2.60
C PHE A 79 -5.96 7.68 -3.98
N ASP A 80 -6.06 8.89 -4.52
CA ASP A 80 -5.47 9.23 -5.81
C ASP A 80 -3.94 9.09 -5.75
N PHE A 81 -3.33 9.52 -4.64
CA PHE A 81 -1.91 9.32 -4.38
C PHE A 81 -1.55 7.83 -4.37
N MET A 82 -2.23 7.02 -3.56
CA MET A 82 -1.93 5.59 -3.44
C MET A 82 -2.18 4.83 -4.74
N ALA A 83 -3.22 5.17 -5.50
CA ALA A 83 -3.50 4.58 -6.80
C ALA A 83 -2.42 4.94 -7.84
N ALA A 84 -1.90 6.17 -7.80
CA ALA A 84 -0.78 6.58 -8.64
C ALA A 84 0.50 5.82 -8.28
N TYR A 85 0.86 5.77 -6.99
CA TYR A 85 2.11 5.14 -6.55
C TYR A 85 2.10 3.61 -6.66
N ASN A 86 0.96 2.94 -6.42
CA ASN A 86 0.85 1.50 -6.69
C ASN A 86 1.10 1.19 -8.17
N ARG A 87 0.63 2.04 -9.10
CA ARG A 87 0.93 1.87 -10.53
C ARG A 87 2.42 2.07 -10.82
N LYS A 88 3.03 3.13 -10.27
CA LYS A 88 4.47 3.36 -10.40
C LYS A 88 5.30 2.18 -9.91
N LEU A 89 4.96 1.60 -8.74
CA LEU A 89 5.63 0.40 -8.21
C LEU A 89 5.50 -0.81 -9.15
N VAL A 90 4.32 -1.00 -9.76
CA VAL A 90 4.11 -2.07 -10.75
C VAL A 90 4.95 -1.82 -12.01
N ASP A 91 5.07 -0.58 -12.46
CA ASP A 91 5.85 -0.23 -13.64
C ASP A 91 7.35 -0.56 -13.45
N LEU A 92 7.89 -0.46 -12.23
CA LEU A 92 9.27 -0.85 -11.91
C LEU A 92 9.59 -2.32 -12.23
N ILE A 93 8.58 -3.19 -12.36
CA ILE A 93 8.78 -4.59 -12.79
C ILE A 93 9.39 -4.66 -14.19
N GLU A 94 9.16 -3.66 -15.02
CA GLU A 94 9.70 -3.56 -16.37
C GLU A 94 10.71 -2.42 -16.52
N THR A 95 10.56 -1.33 -15.77
CA THR A 95 11.31 -0.08 -16.00
C THR A 95 12.50 0.15 -15.07
N ARG A 96 12.68 -0.67 -14.02
CA ARG A 96 13.76 -0.46 -13.05
C ARG A 96 15.13 -0.39 -13.73
N SER A 97 15.96 0.53 -13.25
CA SER A 97 17.35 0.75 -13.71
C SER A 97 18.39 -0.02 -12.88
N VAL A 98 18.01 -0.47 -11.70
CA VAL A 98 18.83 -1.25 -10.76
C VAL A 98 18.14 -2.56 -10.40
N ASP A 99 18.94 -3.57 -10.05
CA ASP A 99 18.42 -4.88 -9.61
C ASP A 99 18.46 -5.08 -8.09
N ASN A 100 19.06 -4.13 -7.37
CA ASN A 100 19.17 -4.17 -5.92
C ASN A 100 19.26 -2.76 -5.32
N LEU A 101 18.72 -2.64 -4.11
CA LEU A 101 18.82 -1.48 -3.24
C LEU A 101 19.69 -1.86 -2.03
N GLU A 102 20.66 -1.00 -1.70
CA GLU A 102 21.50 -1.14 -0.51
C GLU A 102 21.25 0.03 0.44
N PHE A 103 21.01 -0.26 1.71
CA PHE A 103 20.74 0.75 2.74
C PHE A 103 21.14 0.25 4.13
N ASP A 104 21.31 1.18 5.06
CA ASP A 104 21.57 0.87 6.46
C ASP A 104 20.25 0.87 7.26
N ALA A 105 19.97 -0.24 7.94
CA ALA A 105 18.81 -0.37 8.83
C ALA A 105 19.23 -1.04 10.13
N ASP A 106 18.90 -0.40 11.27
CA ASP A 106 19.26 -0.89 12.61
C ASP A 106 20.76 -1.22 12.76
N GLY A 107 21.61 -0.34 12.21
CA GLY A 107 23.07 -0.50 12.22
C GLY A 107 23.60 -1.64 11.33
N LYS A 108 22.79 -2.21 10.44
CA LYS A 108 23.17 -3.26 9.50
C LYS A 108 23.00 -2.80 8.06
N LYS A 109 23.99 -3.12 7.23
CA LYS A 109 23.88 -3.00 5.77
C LYS A 109 23.01 -4.10 5.22
N ILE A 110 21.89 -3.72 4.63
CA ILE A 110 20.95 -4.61 3.97
C ILE A 110 21.08 -4.42 2.47
N LYS A 111 21.02 -5.54 1.74
CA LYS A 111 20.91 -5.57 0.28
C LYS A 111 19.62 -6.27 -0.10
N LEU A 112 18.73 -5.55 -0.77
CA LEU A 112 17.40 -6.01 -1.16
C LEU A 112 17.37 -6.17 -2.68
N ARG A 113 17.14 -7.39 -3.18
CA ARG A 113 16.86 -7.61 -4.61
C ARG A 113 15.46 -7.12 -4.95
N PHE A 114 15.18 -6.89 -6.23
CA PHE A 114 13.87 -6.39 -6.65
C PHE A 114 12.70 -7.31 -6.30
N ASP A 115 12.90 -8.64 -6.36
CA ASP A 115 11.89 -9.61 -5.95
C ASP A 115 11.56 -9.52 -4.46
N GLU A 116 12.58 -9.30 -3.62
CA GLU A 116 12.43 -9.08 -2.18
C GLU A 116 11.76 -7.73 -1.88
N PHE A 117 12.11 -6.69 -2.63
CA PHE A 117 11.49 -5.37 -2.51
C PHE A 117 10.00 -5.43 -2.85
N LEU A 118 9.65 -5.99 -4.00
CA LEU A 118 8.25 -6.12 -4.39
C LEU A 118 7.48 -7.01 -3.41
N PHE A 119 8.10 -8.09 -2.92
CA PHE A 119 7.52 -8.92 -1.87
C PHE A 119 7.24 -8.13 -0.59
N HIS A 120 8.20 -7.32 -0.12
CA HIS A 120 8.03 -6.44 1.02
C HIS A 120 6.85 -5.49 0.83
N MET A 121 6.79 -4.79 -0.31
CA MET A 121 5.69 -3.85 -0.59
C MET A 121 4.32 -4.54 -0.59
N VAL A 122 4.20 -5.71 -1.22
CA VAL A 122 2.95 -6.48 -1.27
C VAL A 122 2.56 -7.01 0.11
N ASN A 123 3.52 -7.53 0.86
CA ASN A 123 3.29 -8.10 2.19
C ASN A 123 2.92 -7.00 3.21
N HIS A 124 3.64 -5.89 3.19
CA HIS A 124 3.37 -4.73 4.04
C HIS A 124 1.98 -4.14 3.78
N ALA A 125 1.61 -3.97 2.50
CA ALA A 125 0.26 -3.56 2.12
C ALA A 125 -0.80 -4.56 2.59
N THR A 126 -0.53 -5.87 2.50
CA THR A 126 -1.46 -6.92 2.97
C THR A 126 -1.67 -6.86 4.48
N TYR A 127 -0.60 -6.67 5.26
CA TYR A 127 -0.66 -6.52 6.71
C TYR A 127 -1.58 -5.37 7.13
N HIS A 128 -1.37 -4.17 6.56
CA HIS A 128 -2.21 -3.02 6.89
C HIS A 128 -3.62 -3.08 6.28
N ARG A 129 -3.78 -3.69 5.10
CA ARG A 129 -5.11 -3.95 4.52
C ARG A 129 -5.94 -4.83 5.44
N GLY A 130 -5.34 -5.84 6.08
CA GLY A 130 -6.00 -6.65 7.10
C GLY A 130 -6.51 -5.82 8.29
N GLN A 131 -5.71 -4.87 8.77
CA GLN A 131 -6.11 -3.95 9.85
C GLN A 131 -7.24 -3.00 9.42
N ILE A 132 -7.18 -2.48 8.18
CA ILE A 132 -8.25 -1.64 7.61
C ILE A 132 -9.54 -2.44 7.49
N VAL A 133 -9.49 -3.66 6.96
CA VAL A 133 -10.65 -4.57 6.85
C VAL A 133 -11.22 -4.89 8.23
N ALA A 134 -10.39 -5.08 9.25
CA ALA A 134 -10.86 -5.25 10.62
C ALA A 134 -11.62 -4.00 11.12
N GLY A 135 -11.09 -2.80 10.89
CA GLY A 135 -11.78 -1.54 11.21
C GLY A 135 -13.12 -1.39 10.48
N LEU A 136 -13.16 -1.70 9.18
CA LEU A 136 -14.38 -1.69 8.38
C LEU A 136 -15.47 -2.63 8.95
N ARG A 137 -15.07 -3.80 9.45
CA ARG A 137 -16.00 -4.75 10.08
C ARG A 137 -16.54 -4.24 11.42
N VAL A 138 -15.73 -3.54 12.22
CA VAL A 138 -16.20 -2.88 13.45
C VAL A 138 -17.27 -1.83 13.13
N LEU A 139 -17.10 -1.11 12.02
CA LEU A 139 -18.08 -0.14 11.50
C LEU A 139 -19.29 -0.80 10.81
N GLY A 140 -19.43 -2.13 10.88
CA GLY A 140 -20.55 -2.87 10.27
C GLY A 140 -20.54 -2.90 8.74
N LYS A 141 -19.42 -2.57 8.08
CA LYS A 141 -19.31 -2.61 6.61
C LYS A 141 -19.08 -4.03 6.14
N GLU A 142 -19.74 -4.42 5.05
CA GLU A 142 -19.42 -5.65 4.34
C GLU A 142 -18.05 -5.54 3.67
N THR A 143 -17.24 -6.58 3.80
CA THR A 143 -15.86 -6.61 3.28
C THR A 143 -15.66 -7.76 2.31
N ARG A 144 -14.72 -7.59 1.38
CA ARG A 144 -14.38 -8.59 0.37
C ARG A 144 -13.18 -9.43 0.82
N MET A 145 -13.16 -10.71 0.45
CA MET A 145 -11.96 -11.53 0.59
C MET A 145 -10.92 -11.04 -0.41
N THR A 146 -9.75 -10.63 0.09
CA THR A 146 -8.66 -10.07 -0.74
C THR A 146 -7.42 -10.94 -0.74
N ASP A 147 -7.60 -12.24 -0.49
CA ASP A 147 -6.54 -13.23 -0.62
C ASP A 147 -6.16 -13.39 -2.11
N TYR A 148 -4.99 -13.98 -2.35
CA TYR A 148 -4.46 -14.12 -3.71
C TYR A 148 -5.29 -15.06 -4.60
N VAL A 149 -5.92 -16.10 -4.04
CA VAL A 149 -6.75 -17.04 -4.83
C VAL A 149 -8.03 -16.35 -5.37
N PRO A 150 -8.82 -15.60 -4.57
CA PRO A 150 -9.89 -14.75 -5.09
C PRO A 150 -9.45 -13.79 -6.21
N PHE A 151 -8.27 -13.18 -6.09
CA PHE A 151 -7.70 -12.37 -7.17
C PHE A 151 -7.52 -13.17 -8.46
N ARG A 152 -7.01 -14.40 -8.38
CA ARG A 152 -6.82 -15.26 -9.55
C ARG A 152 -8.15 -15.57 -10.24
N ILE A 153 -9.20 -15.84 -9.48
CA ILE A 153 -10.54 -16.09 -10.02
C ILE A 153 -11.12 -14.83 -10.68
N ALA A 154 -10.91 -13.65 -10.09
CA ALA A 154 -11.46 -12.39 -10.57
C ALA A 154 -10.74 -11.80 -11.81
N THR A 155 -9.57 -12.32 -12.17
CA THR A 155 -8.69 -11.79 -13.24
C THR A 155 -8.27 -12.84 -14.26
N GLU A 156 -8.97 -13.98 -14.27
CA GLU A 156 -8.93 -14.95 -15.35
C GLU A 156 -9.75 -14.53 -16.58
#